data_AF-A0ABD3B9W4-F1
#
_entry.id   AF-A0ABD3B9W4-F1
#
_cell.length_a   1.000
_cell.length_b   1.000
_cell.length_c   1.000
_cell.angle_alpha   90.00
_cell.angle_beta   90.00
_cell.angle_gamma   90.00
#
_symmetry.space_group_name_H-M   'P 1'
#
loop_
_entity.id
_entity.type
_entity.pdbx_description
1 polymer ?
#
loop_
_entity_poly.entity_id
_entity_poly.type
_entity_poly.pdbx_seq_one_letter_code
_entity_poly.pdbx_strand_id
1 'polypeptide(L)' 'MARWDFIHGLPVQNPPALEFGASDLVWSRAEGWCDKMDRVAKIPFARLDDFVRGESNNKDCPSRFHVEARRRRYAKPR' A
#
# COMPACT_ATOMS: atom_id res chain seq x y z
N MET A 1 -15.70 -12.52 -12.54
CA MET A 1 -14.27 -12.19 -12.56
C MET A 1 -13.78 -12.34 -11.13
N ALA A 2 -12.73 -13.11 -10.85
CA ALA A 2 -12.33 -13.28 -9.46
C ALA A 2 -11.78 -11.94 -8.93
N ARG A 3 -12.09 -11.61 -7.66
CA ARG A 3 -11.55 -10.42 -6.97
C ARG A 3 -10.05 -10.23 -7.19
N TRP A 4 -9.32 -11.35 -7.17
CA TRP A 4 -7.87 -11.37 -7.40
C TRP A 4 -7.47 -10.91 -8.79
N ASP A 5 -8.19 -11.30 -9.85
CA ASP A 5 -7.91 -10.86 -11.22
C ASP A 5 -8.04 -9.34 -11.34
N PHE A 6 -9.05 -8.76 -10.68
CA PHE A 6 -9.24 -7.31 -10.62
C PHE A 6 -8.05 -6.61 -9.94
N ILE A 7 -7.65 -7.09 -8.75
CA ILE A 7 -6.52 -6.51 -7.99
C ILE A 7 -5.21 -6.63 -8.79
N HIS A 8 -4.99 -7.76 -9.46
CA HIS A 8 -3.81 -7.97 -10.29
C HIS A 8 -3.79 -7.07 -11.52
N GLY A 9 -4.95 -6.78 -12.11
CA GLY A 9 -5.12 -5.86 -13.23
C GLY A 9 -4.98 -4.37 -12.90
N LEU A 10 -4.95 -3.99 -11.61
CA LEU A 10 -4.75 -2.59 -11.23
C LEU A 10 -3.39 -2.05 -11.66
N PRO A 11 -3.33 -0.78 -12.10
CA PRO A 11 -2.07 -0.14 -12.44
C PRO A 11 -1.21 0.00 -11.19
N VAL A 12 0.09 -0.27 -11.33
CA VAL A 12 1.08 -0.04 -10.27
C VAL A 12 1.38 1.46 -10.22
N GLN A 13 1.17 2.08 -9.07
CA GLN A 13 1.39 3.50 -8.84
C GLN A 13 2.73 3.71 -8.14
N ASN A 14 3.55 4.61 -8.67
CA ASN A 14 4.86 4.93 -8.12
C ASN A 14 5.04 6.45 -8.03
N PRO A 15 4.47 7.11 -7.00
CA PRO A 15 4.61 8.54 -6.82
C PRO A 15 6.09 8.97 -6.77
N PRO A 16 6.51 10.04 -7.44
CA PRO A 16 7.93 10.45 -7.49
C PRO A 16 8.42 11.10 -6.19
N ALA A 17 7.50 11.46 -5.29
CA ALA A 17 7.83 12.06 -4.00
C ALA A 17 8.66 11.09 -3.13
N LEU A 18 9.56 11.63 -2.32
CA LEU A 18 10.43 10.85 -1.42
C LEU A 18 9.61 10.07 -0.39
N GLU A 19 8.56 10.68 0.14
CA GLU A 19 7.54 10.10 1.01
C GLU A 19 6.18 10.44 0.40
N PHE A 20 5.21 9.54 0.53
CA PHE A 20 3.85 9.74 -0.01
C PHE A 20 2.83 9.03 0.90
N GLY A 21 1.57 9.43 0.82
CA GLY A 21 0.50 8.93 1.67
C GLY A 21 -0.68 8.37 0.88
N ALA A 22 -1.77 8.07 1.59
CA ALA A 22 -3.01 7.61 0.96
C ALA A 22 -3.63 8.67 0.03
N SER A 23 -3.41 9.95 0.33
CA SER A 23 -3.89 11.09 -0.48
C SER A 23 -3.21 11.18 -1.85
N ASP A 24 -2.01 10.60 -1.99
CA ASP A 24 -1.23 10.62 -3.24
C ASP A 24 -1.54 9.43 -4.16
N LEU A 25 -2.44 8.53 -3.72
CA LEU A 25 -2.81 7.31 -4.43
C LEU A 25 -4.21 7.41 -5.02
N VAL A 26 -4.38 6.84 -6.21
CA VAL A 26 -5.67 6.64 -6.85
C VAL A 26 -6.26 5.31 -6.35
N TRP A 27 -7.34 5.39 -5.59
CA TRP A 27 -8.01 4.24 -5.00
C TRP A 27 -9.08 3.67 -5.93
N SER A 28 -9.00 2.36 -6.20
CA SER A 28 -10.00 1.64 -6.98
C SER A 28 -10.95 0.88 -6.05
N ARG A 29 -12.25 0.86 -6.38
CA ARG A 29 -13.24 0.06 -5.66
C ARG A 29 -13.11 -1.41 -6.10
N ALA A 30 -12.81 -2.29 -5.16
CA ALA A 30 -12.79 -3.73 -5.36
C ALA A 30 -13.89 -4.37 -4.51
N GLU A 31 -14.53 -5.39 -5.07
CA GLU A 31 -15.45 -6.24 -4.31
C GLU A 31 -14.70 -6.94 -3.17
N GLY A 32 -15.17 -6.73 -1.95
CA GLY A 32 -14.67 -7.28 -0.70
C GLY A 32 -15.54 -8.42 -0.19
N TRP A 33 -15.37 -8.79 1.08
CA TRP A 33 -16.15 -9.87 1.69
C TRP A 33 -17.56 -9.40 2.08
N CYS A 34 -18.58 -10.23 1.87
CA CYS A 34 -19.98 -9.98 2.27
C CYS A 34 -20.52 -8.66 1.67
N ASP A 35 -20.37 -8.49 0.35
CA ASP A 35 -20.84 -7.34 -0.43
C ASP A 35 -20.27 -5.97 -0.03
N LYS A 36 -19.20 -5.96 0.77
CA LYS A 36 -18.47 -4.72 1.09
C LYS A 36 -17.60 -4.32 -0.08
N MET A 37 -17.58 -3.03 -0.41
CA MET A 37 -16.67 -2.48 -1.41
C MET A 37 -15.42 -1.93 -0.72
N ASP A 38 -14.29 -2.61 -0.89
CA ASP A 38 -13.00 -2.17 -0.39
C ASP A 38 -12.38 -1.14 -1.34
N ARG A 39 -11.58 -0.23 -0.81
CA ARG A 39 -10.74 0.68 -1.60
C ARG A 39 -9.33 0.12 -1.62
N VAL A 40 -8.79 -0.11 -2.81
CA VAL A 40 -7.45 -0.70 -3.00
C VAL A 40 -6.60 0.14 -3.95
N ALA A 41 -5.31 0.22 -3.65
CA ALA A 41 -4.29 0.81 -4.51
C ALA A 41 -3.08 -0.14 -4.55
N LYS A 42 -2.32 -0.11 -5.63
CA LYS A 42 -1.20 -1.02 -5.87
C LYS A 42 0.08 -0.21 -5.99
N ILE A 43 1.06 -0.49 -5.12
CA ILE A 43 2.36 0.19 -5.10
C ILE A 43 3.51 -0.83 -5.18
N PRO A 44 4.69 -0.44 -5.68
CA PRO A 44 5.88 -1.29 -5.62
C PRO A 44 6.27 -1.60 -4.17
N PHE A 45 6.60 -2.86 -3.85
CA PHE A 45 7.01 -3.25 -2.51
C PHE A 45 8.23 -2.46 -1.99
N ALA A 46 9.16 -2.10 -2.89
CA ALA A 46 10.33 -1.28 -2.56
C ALA A 46 9.98 0.12 -2.00
N ARG A 47 8.78 0.62 -2.29
CA ARG A 47 8.27 1.94 -1.88
C ARG A 47 7.38 1.87 -0.64
N LEU A 48 7.17 0.67 -0.06
CA LEU A 48 6.31 0.50 1.12
C LEU A 48 6.82 1.31 2.32
N ASP A 49 8.14 1.35 2.54
CA ASP A 49 8.74 2.12 3.63
C ASP A 49 8.48 3.64 3.45
N ASP A 50 8.53 4.16 2.22
CA ASP A 50 8.24 5.56 1.90
C ASP A 50 6.76 5.91 2.12
N PHE A 51 5.86 4.98 1.79
CA PHE A 51 4.42 5.11 2.05
C PHE A 51 4.13 5.17 3.55
N VAL A 52 4.69 4.23 4.33
CA VAL A 52 4.47 4.18 5.79
C VAL A 52 4.98 5.45 6.46
N ARG A 53 6.14 5.97 6.04
CA ARG A 53 6.68 7.23 6.58
C ARG A 53 5.81 8.43 6.22
N GLY A 54 5.44 8.57 4.95
CA GLY A 54 4.59 9.68 4.50
C GLY A 54 3.24 9.68 5.22
N GLU A 55 2.64 8.51 5.36
CA GLU A 55 1.34 8.38 6.01
C GLU A 55 1.39 8.55 7.54
N SER A 56 2.48 8.14 8.20
CA SER A 56 2.69 8.45 9.63
C SER A 56 3.00 9.94 9.89
N ASN A 57 3.52 10.66 8.90
CA ASN A 57 3.76 12.11 8.98
C ASN A 57 2.49 12.93 8.67
N ASN A 58 1.38 12.29 8.30
CA ASN A 58 0.11 12.95 8.04
C ASN A 58 -0.51 13.48 9.34
N LYS A 59 -0.60 14.81 9.46
CA LYS A 59 -1.14 15.50 10.65
C LYS A 59 -2.66 15.35 10.78
N ASP A 60 -3.37 15.15 9.67
CA ASP A 60 -4.84 15.05 9.66
C ASP A 60 -5.31 13.67 10.14
N CYS A 61 -4.46 12.65 10.02
CA CYS A 61 -4.74 11.31 10.48
C CYS A 61 -3.44 10.65 10.98
N PRO A 62 -3.03 10.90 12.24
CA PRO A 62 -1.81 10.33 12.80
C PRO A 62 -1.96 8.81 12.92
N SER A 63 -1.61 8.12 11.85
CA SER A 63 -1.73 6.69 11.72
C SER A 63 -0.46 6.03 12.28
N ARG A 64 -0.62 5.32 13.41
CA ARG A 64 0.46 4.52 14.00
C ARG A 64 0.39 3.13 13.38
N PHE A 65 1.20 2.89 12.36
CA PHE A 65 1.29 1.57 11.76
C PHE A 65 2.04 0.62 12.71
N HIS A 66 1.36 -0.46 13.14
CA HIS A 66 2.01 -1.59 13.77
C HIS A 66 2.47 -2.56 12.68
N VAL A 67 3.76 -2.89 12.65
CA VAL A 67 4.30 -3.86 11.69
C VAL A 67 3.96 -5.27 12.19
N GLU A 68 2.85 -5.82 11.70
CA GLU A 68 2.40 -7.19 12.00
C GLU A 68 3.34 -8.26 11.39
N ALA A 69 3.87 -8.03 10.19
CA ALA A 69 4.78 -8.97 9.54
C ALA A 69 5.76 -8.26 8.60
N ARG A 70 7.02 -8.71 8.61
CA ARG A 70 8.07 -8.21 7.71
C ARG A 70 8.81 -9.39 7.07
N ARG A 71 9.01 -9.35 5.76
CA ARG A 71 9.88 -10.32 5.08
C ARG A 71 11.33 -10.07 5.51
N ARG A 72 11.98 -11.04 6.16
CA ARG A 72 13.41 -10.93 6.49
C ARG A 72 14.21 -10.78 5.19
N ARG A 73 15.00 -9.70 5.08
CA ARG A 73 16.07 -9.65 4.07
C ARG A 73 17.09 -10.70 4.48
N TYR A 74 17.33 -11.71 3.66
CA TYR A 74 18.48 -12.60 3.86
C TYR A 74 19.73 -11.73 3.78
N ALA A 75 20.38 -11.50 4.91
CA ALA A 75 21.72 -10.94 4.91
C ALA A 75 22.59 -11.92 4.12
N LYS A 76 23.22 -11.45 3.04
CA LYS A 76 24.23 -12.26 2.35
C LYS A 76 25.31 -12.61 3.38
N PRO A 77 25.66 -13.91 3.57
CA PRO A 77 26.78 -14.26 4.42
C PRO A 77 28.06 -13.65 3.82
N ARG A 78 28.90 -13.13 4.71
CA ARG A 78 30.16 -12.46 4.39
C ARG A 78 31.22 -13.47 3.99
#